data_AF-A0A7V9VJA5-F1
#
_entry.id   AF-A0A7V9VJA5-F1
#
_cell.length_a   1.000
_cell.length_b   1.000
_cell.length_c   1.000
_cell.angle_alpha   90.00
_cell.angle_beta   90.00
_cell.angle_gamma   90.00
#
_symmetry.space_group_name_H-M   'P 1'
#
loop_
_entity.id
_entity.type
_entity.pdbx_description
1 polymer ?
#
loop_
_entity_poly.entity_id
_entity_poly.type
_entity_poly.pdbx_seq_one_letter_code
_entity_poly.pdbx_strand_id
1 'polypeptide(L)' 'MVQSLAIKKQVSLHWGSLKLDLDVAQDLFSSHQVDRGSKMLLSSLESVALPEHGEAVDFGCGYGVLGIAWQAVHPG' A
#
# COMPACT_ATOMS: atom_id res chain seq x y z
N MET A 1 -11.65 19.50 -9.46
CA MET A 1 -12.52 18.43 -9.99
C MET A 1 -11.70 17.16 -9.90
N VAL A 2 -12.03 16.21 -9.03
CA VAL A 2 -11.29 14.94 -8.94
C VAL A 2 -11.87 14.04 -10.03
N GLN A 3 -11.05 13.71 -11.03
CA GLN A 3 -11.46 12.82 -12.10
C GLN A 3 -11.43 11.39 -11.56
N SER A 4 -12.57 10.68 -11.57
CA SER A 4 -12.60 9.28 -11.17
C SER A 4 -11.93 8.42 -12.25
N LEU A 5 -10.87 7.70 -11.87
CA LEU A 5 -10.26 6.72 -12.74
C LEU A 5 -11.10 5.43 -12.73
N ALA A 6 -11.28 4.81 -13.90
CA ALA A 6 -11.96 3.52 -13.98
C ALA A 6 -11.09 2.42 -13.34
N ILE A 7 -11.71 1.58 -12.51
CA ILE A 7 -11.05 0.39 -11.95
C ILE A 7 -10.75 -0.56 -13.11
N LYS A 8 -9.47 -0.88 -13.30
CA LYS A 8 -9.01 -1.85 -14.30
C LYS A 8 -9.11 -3.27 -13.75
N LYS A 9 -8.57 -3.49 -12.54
CA LYS A 9 -8.53 -4.81 -11.89
C LYS A 9 -8.20 -4.69 -10.40
N GLN A 10 -8.23 -5.82 -9.72
CA GLN A 10 -7.63 -5.99 -8.39
C GLN A 10 -6.22 -6.56 -8.48
N VAL A 11 -5.35 -6.09 -7.60
CA VAL A 11 -4.00 -6.63 -7.39
C VAL A 11 -3.83 -6.99 -5.92
N SER A 12 -3.33 -8.20 -5.67
CA SER A 12 -3.15 -8.71 -4.31
C SER A 12 -1.78 -8.34 -3.73
N LEU A 13 -1.79 -7.74 -2.54
CA LEU A 13 -0.64 -7.63 -1.65
C LEU A 13 -0.68 -8.78 -0.64
N HIS A 14 0.49 -9.36 -0.38
CA HIS A 14 0.72 -10.27 0.74
C HIS A 14 1.86 -9.70 1.58
N TRP A 15 1.63 -9.52 2.87
CA TRP A 15 2.62 -9.04 3.84
C TRP A 15 2.38 -9.69 5.20
N GLY A 16 3.30 -10.55 5.66
CA GLY A 16 3.07 -11.41 6.82
C GLY A 16 1.81 -12.27 6.64
N SER A 17 0.88 -12.21 7.60
CA SER A 17 -0.44 -12.85 7.52
C SER A 17 -1.49 -12.02 6.80
N LEU A 18 -1.20 -10.75 6.46
CA LEU A 18 -2.13 -9.86 5.79
C LEU A 18 -2.20 -10.19 4.29
N LYS A 19 -3.42 -10.34 3.79
CA LYS A 19 -3.74 -10.31 2.35
C LYS A 19 -4.69 -9.14 2.10
N LEU A 20 -4.32 -8.25 1.18
CA LEU A 20 -5.17 -7.15 0.71
C LEU A 20 -5.36 -7.24 -0.80
N ASP A 21 -6.60 -7.18 -1.26
CA ASP A 21 -6.94 -7.05 -2.67
C ASP A 21 -7.28 -5.57 -2.94
N LEU A 22 -6.47 -4.92 -3.78
CA LEU A 22 -6.52 -3.47 -4.02
C LEU A 22 -7.02 -3.18 -5.43
N ASP A 23 -8.06 -2.34 -5.55
CA ASP A 23 -8.54 -1.84 -6.84
C ASP A 23 -7.51 -0.88 -7.45
N VAL A 24 -7.15 -1.13 -8.71
CA VAL A 24 -6.16 -0.31 -9.42
C VAL A 24 -6.68 0.10 -10.80
N ALA A 25 -6.43 1.35 -11.17
CA ALA A 25 -6.68 1.88 -12.50
C ALA A 25 -5.45 1.71 -13.41
N GLN A 26 -5.65 1.73 -14.73
CA GLN A 26 -4.58 1.51 -15.72
C GLN A 26 -3.42 2.50 -15.60
N ASP A 27 -3.73 3.77 -15.37
CA ASP A 27 -2.75 4.87 -15.40
C ASP A 27 -1.96 5.02 -14.08
N LEU A 28 -2.29 4.23 -13.06
CA LEU A 28 -1.57 4.24 -11.79
C LEU A 28 -0.25 3.46 -11.89
N PHE A 29 0.73 3.91 -11.12
CA PHE A 29 2.01 3.24 -10.97
C PHE A 29 1.81 1.76 -10.62
N SER A 30 2.55 0.88 -11.28
CA SER A 30 2.50 -0.58 -11.06
C SER A 30 1.09 -1.20 -11.15
N SER A 31 0.28 -0.77 -12.13
CA SER A 31 -1.11 -1.27 -12.34
C SER A 31 -1.24 -2.73 -12.82
N HIS A 32 -0.13 -3.49 -12.86
CA HIS A 32 -0.12 -4.92 -13.22
C HIS A 32 0.01 -5.83 -12.00
N GLN A 33 0.74 -5.41 -10.97
CA GLN A 33 0.93 -6.14 -9.72
C GLN A 33 1.52 -5.17 -8.70
N VAL A 34 1.45 -5.50 -7.42
CA VAL A 34 2.17 -4.71 -6.41
C VAL A 34 3.66 -4.66 -6.72
N ASP A 35 4.21 -3.46 -6.74
CA ASP A 35 5.62 -3.19 -7.04
C ASP A 35 6.54 -3.95 -6.05
N ARG A 36 7.69 -4.39 -6.56
CA ARG A 36 8.66 -5.13 -5.74
C ARG A 36 9.27 -4.23 -4.66
N GLY A 37 9.55 -2.97 -4.98
CA GLY A 37 10.08 -1.99 -4.03
C GLY A 37 9.10 -1.73 -2.89
N SER A 38 7.81 -1.57 -3.18
CA SER A 38 6.77 -1.43 -2.14
C SER A 38 6.75 -2.63 -1.19
N LYS A 39 6.85 -3.85 -1.70
CA LYS A 39 6.93 -5.07 -0.86
C LYS A 39 8.19 -5.09 0.00
N MET A 40 9.34 -4.75 -0.60
CA MET A 40 10.62 -4.70 0.12
C MET A 40 10.60 -3.65 1.23
N LEU A 41 10.00 -2.49 0.99
CA LEU A 41 9.86 -1.45 2.01
C LEU A 41 9.02 -1.95 3.19
N LEU A 42 7.83 -2.52 2.94
CA LEU A 42 6.99 -3.10 3.99
C LEU A 42 7.73 -4.15 4.82
N SER A 43 8.42 -5.10 4.17
CA SER A 43 9.21 -6.12 4.87
C SER A 43 10.35 -5.53 5.69
N SER A 44 10.98 -4.43 5.23
CA SER A 44 12.05 -3.79 5.99
C SER A 44 11.55 -3.15 7.30
N LEU A 45 10.31 -2.65 7.31
CA LEU A 45 9.70 -2.02 8.47
C LEU A 45 9.44 -3.00 9.63
N GLU A 46 9.31 -4.31 9.35
CA GLU A 46 9.16 -5.34 10.39
C GLU A 46 10.34 -5.38 11.38
N SER A 47 11.51 -4.88 10.96
CA SER A 47 12.73 -4.84 11.76
C SER A 47 13.02 -3.48 12.39
N VAL A 48 12.19 -2.47 12.13
CA VAL A 48 12.42 -1.08 12.57
C VAL A 48 11.57 -0.81 13.81
N ALA A 49 12.21 -0.34 14.88
CA ALA A 49 11.50 0.16 16.05
C ALA A 49 10.93 1.55 15.75
N LEU A 50 9.65 1.62 15.39
CA LEU A 50 8.92 2.87 15.22
C LEU A 50 8.28 3.32 16.55
N PRO A 51 8.04 4.63 16.73
CA PRO A 51 7.25 5.12 17.85
C PRO A 51 5.86 4.49 17.89
N GLU A 52 5.32 4.26 19.09
CA GLU A 52 3.96 3.73 19.28
C GLU A 52 2.88 4.70 18.79
N HIS A 53 3.17 6.00 18.82
CA HIS A 53 2.27 7.07 18.36
C HIS A 53 3.02 8.09 17.51
N GLY A 54 2.33 8.62 16.51
CA GLY A 54 2.84 9.66 15.64
C GLY A 54 2.00 9.80 14.38
N GLU A 55 2.32 10.82 13.58
CA GLU A 55 1.73 11.01 12.25
C GLU A 55 2.69 10.48 11.19
N ALA A 56 2.15 9.75 10.22
CA ALA A 56 2.89 9.24 9.07
C ALA A 56 2.22 9.70 7.78
N VAL A 57 3.00 9.80 6.70
CA VAL A 57 2.54 10.22 5.38
C VAL A 57 3.09 9.29 4.31
N ASP A 58 2.21 8.74 3.48
CA ASP A 58 2.54 7.92 2.32
C ASP A 58 2.74 8.82 1.09
N PHE A 59 3.94 9.34 0.92
CA PHE A 59 4.28 10.22 -0.21
C PHE A 59 4.34 9.44 -1.52
N GLY A 60 3.53 9.86 -2.50
CA GLY A 60 3.41 9.14 -3.77
C GLY A 60 2.65 7.83 -3.62
N CYS A 61 1.60 7.82 -2.79
CA CYS A 61 0.84 6.64 -2.41
C CYS A 61 0.26 5.80 -3.57
N GLY A 62 0.06 6.39 -4.76
CA GLY A 62 -0.52 5.68 -5.90
C GLY A 62 -1.91 5.16 -5.57
N TYR A 63 -2.10 3.83 -5.60
CA TYR A 63 -3.34 3.18 -5.13
C TYR A 63 -3.29 2.76 -3.64
N GLY A 64 -2.36 3.33 -2.87
CA GLY A 64 -2.35 3.26 -1.40
C GLY A 64 -1.68 2.02 -0.80
N VAL A 65 -0.84 1.30 -1.55
CA VAL A 65 -0.26 0.02 -1.11
C VAL A 65 0.35 0.11 0.28
N LEU A 66 1.17 1.13 0.54
CA LEU A 66 1.93 1.24 1.79
C LEU A 66 1.03 1.69 2.94
N GLY A 67 0.35 2.82 2.77
CA GLY A 67 -0.51 3.38 3.82
C GLY A 67 -1.65 2.45 4.24
N ILE A 68 -2.34 1.83 3.27
CA ILE A 68 -3.45 0.91 3.57
C ILE A 68 -2.93 -0.35 4.27
N ALA A 69 -1.82 -0.92 3.79
CA ALA A 69 -1.23 -2.10 4.43
C ALA A 69 -0.74 -1.80 5.85
N TRP A 70 -0.09 -0.64 6.03
CA TRP A 70 0.38 -0.20 7.34
C TRP A 70 -0.76 -0.07 8.35
N GLN A 71 -1.82 0.67 8.00
CA GLN A 71 -2.99 0.86 8.87
C GLN A 71 -3.72 -0.45 9.15
N ALA A 72 -3.76 -1.37 8.19
CA ALA A 72 -4.41 -2.68 8.37
C ALA A 72 -3.69 -3.55 9.41
N VAL A 73 -2.37 -3.44 9.55
CA VAL A 73 -1.59 -4.16 10.57
C VAL A 73 -1.50 -3.39 11.89
N HIS A 74 -1.48 -2.06 11.84
CA HIS A 74 -1.37 -1.18 13.00
C HIS A 74 -2.62 -0.30 13.12
N PRO A 75 -3.79 -0.88 13.48
CA PRO A 75 -5.00 -0.10 13.67
C PRO A 75 -4.86 0.75 14.94
N GLY A 76 -4.67 2.04 14.77
CA GLY A 76 -4.54 3.06 15.81
C GLY A 76 -4.72 4.44 15.24
#